data_AF-A0A0C2C1G2-F1
#
_entry.id   AF-A0A0C2C1G2-F1
#
_cell.length_a   1.000
_cell.length_b   1.000
_cell.length_c   1.000
_cell.angle_alpha   90.00
_cell.angle_beta   90.00
_cell.angle_gamma   90.00
#
_symmetry.space_group_name_H-M   'P 1'
#
loop_
_entity.id
_entity.type
_entity.pdbx_description
1 polymer ?
#
loop_
_entity_poly.entity_id
_entity_poly.type
_entity_poly.pdbx_seq_one_letter_code
_entity_poly.pdbx_strand_id
1 'polypeptide(L)'
;ESGCEVSPNHMRCRFSHGPNCRVLIPISLYVSIEFIKIGQVWLISQDKNMYYEKVDKRVQCRALNIPEELGQIQYIMSDKTGTLTENQMVFRRCSLRGKDFGGHSVAAAIDQPADRL
;
A
#
# COMPACT_ATOMS: atom_id res chain seq x y z
N GLU A 1 -15.11 -2.06 52.97
CA GLU A 1 -14.46 -1.49 54.16
C GLU A 1 -12.97 -1.35 53.88
N SER A 2 -12.44 -0.13 53.97
CA SER A 2 -11.03 0.18 53.82
C SER A 2 -10.35 0.09 55.19
N GLY A 3 -9.74 -1.05 55.49
CA GLY A 3 -8.94 -1.24 56.71
C GLY A 3 -7.46 -1.00 56.41
N CYS A 4 -6.84 -0.05 57.12
CA CYS A 4 -5.39 0.16 57.10
C CYS A 4 -4.84 -0.43 58.40
N GLU A 5 -4.25 -1.64 58.33
CA GLU A 5 -3.61 -2.26 59.48
C GLU A 5 -2.10 -2.00 59.43
N VAL A 6 -1.60 -1.21 60.39
CA VAL A 6 -0.20 -0.84 60.50
C VAL A 6 0.42 -1.66 61.63
N SER A 7 1.21 -2.67 61.29
CA SER A 7 2.02 -3.44 62.24
C SER A 7 3.49 -3.00 62.16
N PRO A 8 4.14 -2.68 63.28
CA PRO A 8 5.56 -2.31 63.29
C PRO A 8 6.40 -3.60 63.24
N ASN A 9 7.46 -3.59 62.44
CA ASN A 9 8.53 -4.61 62.37
C ASN A 9 8.46 -5.65 61.23
N HIS A 10 8.10 -5.28 60.00
CA HIS A 10 8.68 -5.92 58.80
C HIS A 10 8.44 -5.07 57.54
N MET A 11 9.52 -4.73 56.86
CA MET A 11 9.54 -3.99 55.59
C MET A 11 8.95 -4.86 54.46
N ARG A 12 7.67 -4.66 54.11
CA ARG A 12 7.13 -5.04 52.79
C ARG A 12 5.79 -4.35 52.52
N CYS A 13 5.78 -3.34 51.65
CA CYS A 13 4.55 -2.89 51.00
C CYS A 13 4.05 -4.04 50.11
N ARG A 14 3.21 -4.92 50.65
CA ARG A 14 2.49 -5.90 49.85
C ARG A 14 1.34 -5.14 49.18
N PHE A 15 1.60 -4.62 47.97
CA PHE A 15 0.53 -4.21 47.06
C PHE A 15 -0.31 -5.46 46.79
N SER A 16 -1.41 -5.57 47.53
CA SER A 16 -2.44 -6.58 47.31
C SER A 16 -2.88 -6.49 45.86
N HIS A 17 -2.67 -7.59 45.15
CA HIS A 17 -3.05 -7.81 43.77
C HIS A 17 -4.50 -7.40 43.49
N GLY A 18 -4.68 -6.47 42.56
CA GLY A 18 -5.88 -6.41 41.73
C GLY A 18 -5.46 -6.56 40.27
N PRO A 19 -5.60 -7.75 39.64
CA PRO A 19 -5.16 -7.97 38.26
C PRO A 19 -6.23 -7.47 37.26
N ASN A 20 -6.78 -6.27 37.43
CA ASN A 20 -7.89 -5.81 36.57
C ASN A 20 -7.54 -4.63 35.67
N CYS A 21 -6.27 -4.22 35.58
CA CYS A 21 -5.85 -3.28 34.53
C CYS A 21 -5.62 -3.95 33.16
N ARG A 22 -5.68 -5.30 33.07
CA ARG A 22 -5.45 -6.03 31.80
C ARG A 22 -6.63 -5.97 30.82
N VAL A 23 -7.83 -5.60 31.29
CA VAL A 23 -9.04 -5.49 30.46
C VAL A 23 -9.16 -4.10 29.80
N LEU A 24 -8.23 -3.18 30.08
CA LEU A 24 -8.28 -1.80 29.58
C LEU A 24 -7.95 -1.65 28.08
N ILE A 25 -7.43 -2.69 27.43
CA ILE A 25 -7.45 -2.75 25.95
C ILE A 25 -8.67 -3.59 25.59
N PRO A 26 -9.83 -2.98 25.38
CA PRO A 26 -11.04 -3.74 25.16
C PRO A 26 -10.93 -4.47 23.82
N ILE A 27 -11.42 -5.71 23.80
CA ILE A 27 -11.52 -6.54 22.58
C ILE A 27 -12.28 -5.78 21.47
N SER A 28 -13.20 -4.89 21.85
CA SER A 28 -13.94 -4.03 20.92
C SER A 28 -13.05 -3.03 20.16
N LEU A 29 -11.99 -2.51 20.76
CA LEU A 29 -11.08 -1.56 20.10
C LEU A 29 -10.24 -2.27 19.04
N TYR A 30 -9.79 -3.49 19.32
CA TYR A 30 -9.08 -4.29 18.35
C TYR A 30 -9.94 -4.60 17.12
N VAL A 31 -11.17 -5.10 17.34
CA VAL A 31 -12.12 -5.43 16.26
C VAL A 31 -12.51 -4.19 15.44
N SER A 32 -12.66 -3.04 16.10
CA SER A 32 -13.00 -1.79 15.41
C SER A 32 -11.87 -1.32 14.48
N ILE A 33 -10.61 -1.45 14.90
CA ILE A 33 -9.45 -1.09 14.07
C ILE A 33 -9.39 -1.99 12.83
N GLU A 34 -9.60 -3.30 12.99
CA GLU A 34 -9.66 -4.23 11.85
C GLU A 34 -10.79 -3.87 10.87
N PHE A 35 -11.95 -3.48 11.38
CA PHE A 35 -13.08 -3.08 10.54
C PHE A 35 -12.78 -1.81 9.73
N ILE A 36 -12.12 -0.83 10.35
CA ILE A 36 -11.69 0.40 9.66
C ILE A 36 -10.69 0.07 8.55
N LYS A 37 -9.71 -0.81 8.80
CA LYS A 37 -8.73 -1.26 7.80
C LYS A 37 -9.40 -1.91 6.59
N ILE A 38 -10.38 -2.78 6.84
CA ILE A 38 -11.16 -3.41 5.77
C ILE A 38 -11.94 -2.35 4.97
N GLY A 39 -12.58 -1.40 5.65
CA GLY A 39 -13.30 -0.30 4.99
C GLY A 39 -12.41 0.57 4.10
N GLN A 40 -11.19 0.90 4.57
CA GLN A 40 -10.22 1.67 3.79
C GLN A 40 -9.77 0.92 2.53
N VAL A 41 -9.43 -0.36 2.66
CA VAL A 41 -9.04 -1.20 1.52
C VAL A 41 -10.19 -1.33 0.51
N TRP A 42 -11.42 -1.47 1.00
CA TRP A 42 -12.60 -1.53 0.14
C TRP A 42 -12.77 -0.24 -0.67
N LEU A 43 -12.59 0.93 -0.04
CA LEU A 43 -12.67 2.21 -0.72
C LEU A 43 -11.61 2.35 -1.82
N ILE A 44 -10.36 1.97 -1.53
CA ILE A 44 -9.25 1.97 -2.51
C ILE A 44 -9.56 1.06 -3.70
N SER A 45 -10.11 -0.13 -3.44
CA SER A 45 -10.45 -1.09 -4.49
C SER A 45 -11.64 -0.65 -5.38
N GLN A 46 -12.50 0.23 -4.89
CA GLN A 46 -13.63 0.79 -5.64
C GLN A 46 -13.30 2.12 -6.34
N ASP A 47 -12.12 2.68 -6.14
CA ASP A 47 -11.71 3.92 -6.79
C ASP A 47 -11.54 3.71 -8.30
N LYS A 48 -12.25 4.53 -9.09
CA LYS A 48 -12.22 4.52 -10.56
C LYS A 48 -10.93 5.13 -11.11
N ASN A 49 -10.27 6.01 -10.37
CA ASN A 49 -9.05 6.69 -10.83
C ASN A 49 -7.84 5.74 -10.88
N MET A 50 -7.87 4.66 -10.11
CA MET A 50 -6.84 3.62 -10.07
C MET A 50 -7.20 2.38 -10.90
N TYR A 51 -8.21 2.48 -11.76
CA TYR A 51 -8.61 1.41 -12.66
C TYR A 51 -7.84 1.48 -13.99
N TYR A 52 -7.17 0.39 -14.36
CA TYR A 52 -6.43 0.30 -15.60
C TYR A 52 -7.30 -0.30 -16.71
N GLU A 53 -7.84 0.56 -17.57
CA GLU A 53 -8.82 0.20 -18.60
C GLU A 53 -8.26 -0.78 -19.65
N LYS A 54 -7.01 -0.61 -20.07
CA LYS A 54 -6.39 -1.44 -21.14
C LYS A 54 -6.33 -2.93 -20.79
N VAL A 55 -6.32 -3.30 -19.51
CA VAL A 55 -6.19 -4.69 -19.05
C VAL A 55 -7.35 -5.08 -18.12
N ASP A 56 -8.37 -4.23 -17.97
CA ASP A 56 -9.51 -4.43 -17.04
C ASP A 56 -9.04 -4.89 -15.65
N LYS A 57 -8.08 -4.15 -15.09
CA LYS A 57 -7.48 -4.47 -13.79
C LYS A 57 -7.72 -3.33 -12.82
N ARG A 58 -8.37 -3.67 -11.71
CA ARG A 58 -8.47 -2.84 -10.50
C ARG A 58 -7.26 -3.06 -9.61
N VAL A 59 -6.94 -2.08 -8.77
CA VAL A 59 -5.93 -2.24 -7.71
C VAL A 59 -6.35 -3.37 -6.77
N GLN A 60 -5.47 -4.36 -6.63
CA GLN A 60 -5.66 -5.47 -5.70
C GLN A 60 -4.78 -5.27 -4.47
N CYS A 61 -5.39 -4.92 -3.34
CA CYS A 61 -4.72 -4.87 -2.06
C CYS A 61 -4.70 -6.27 -1.43
N ARG A 62 -3.52 -6.87 -1.29
CA ARG A 62 -3.36 -8.22 -0.69
C ARG A 62 -3.15 -8.18 0.83
N ALA A 63 -2.84 -7.02 1.40
CA ALA A 63 -2.63 -6.82 2.83
C ALA A 63 -3.48 -5.65 3.34
N LEU A 64 -4.02 -5.81 4.55
CA LEU A 64 -4.94 -4.83 5.17
C LEU A 64 -4.23 -3.64 5.83
N ASN A 65 -2.91 -3.71 6.02
CA ASN A 65 -2.10 -2.62 6.58
C ASN A 65 -1.49 -1.68 5.53
N ILE A 66 -1.61 -2.01 4.25
CA ILE A 66 -1.08 -1.24 3.11
C ILE A 66 -1.39 0.26 3.19
N PRO A 67 -2.62 0.72 3.51
CA PRO A 67 -2.90 2.17 3.54
C PRO A 67 -2.12 2.93 4.62
N GLU A 68 -1.82 2.28 5.75
CA GLU A 68 -1.03 2.89 6.83
C GLU A 68 0.46 2.98 6.44
N GLU A 69 0.98 1.91 5.84
CA GLU A 69 2.37 1.87 5.35
C GLU A 69 2.60 2.84 4.19
N LEU A 70 1.64 2.96 3.26
CA LEU A 70 1.67 3.93 2.17
C LEU A 70 1.68 5.38 2.67
N GLY A 71 0.99 5.67 3.78
CA GLY A 71 0.99 7.00 4.38
C GLY A 71 2.34 7.43 4.98
N GLN A 72 3.24 6.47 5.23
CA GLN A 72 4.53 6.69 5.87
C GLN A 72 5.72 6.47 4.93
N ILE A 73 5.47 6.11 3.66
CA ILE A 73 6.54 5.80 2.71
C ILE A 73 7.30 7.08 2.33
N GLN A 74 8.63 7.05 2.45
CA GLN A 74 9.50 8.19 2.12
C GLN A 74 10.33 7.97 0.87
N TYR A 75 10.52 6.71 0.46
CA TYR A 75 11.35 6.36 -0.67
C TYR A 75 10.66 5.33 -1.56
N ILE A 76 10.65 5.58 -2.87
CA ILE A 76 10.06 4.69 -3.87
C ILE A 76 11.19 4.10 -4.70
N MET A 77 11.44 2.80 -4.52
CA MET A 77 12.34 2.04 -5.38
C MET A 77 11.56 1.57 -6.60
N SER A 78 11.92 2.06 -7.78
CA SER A 78 11.30 1.64 -9.04
C SER A 78 12.29 0.79 -9.83
N ASP A 79 11.82 -0.35 -10.35
CA ASP A 79 12.59 -1.16 -11.29
C ASP A 79 12.58 -0.52 -12.68
N LYS A 80 13.67 -0.67 -13.44
CA LYS A 80 13.83 -0.02 -14.75
C LYS A 80 12.99 -0.70 -15.83
N THR A 81 13.04 -2.03 -15.89
CA THR A 81 12.41 -2.81 -16.96
C THR A 81 11.08 -3.36 -16.48
N GLY A 82 9.99 -3.09 -17.20
CA GLY A 82 8.65 -3.55 -16.83
C GLY A 82 7.91 -2.66 -15.82
N THR A 83 8.57 -1.65 -15.23
CA THR A 83 7.90 -0.60 -14.43
C THR A 83 8.07 0.79 -15.07
N LEU A 84 9.31 1.28 -15.23
CA LEU A 84 9.54 2.59 -15.87
C LEU A 84 9.43 2.53 -17.40
N THR A 85 9.78 1.38 -17.98
CA THR A 85 9.73 1.15 -19.43
C THR A 85 8.92 -0.10 -19.75
N GLU A 86 7.99 0.02 -20.69
CA GLU A 86 7.44 -1.16 -21.35
C GLU A 86 8.59 -1.86 -22.10
N ASN A 87 8.60 -3.20 -22.10
CA ASN A 87 9.63 -3.97 -22.79
C ASN A 87 9.39 -3.97 -24.32
N GLN A 88 9.35 -2.78 -24.91
CA GLN A 88 9.18 -2.54 -26.34
C GLN A 88 10.20 -1.50 -26.80
N MET A 89 11.14 -1.94 -27.64
CA MET A 89 12.18 -1.08 -28.19
C MET A 89 11.73 -0.58 -29.56
N VAL A 90 11.30 0.69 -29.62
CA VAL A 90 10.89 1.33 -30.88
C VAL A 90 12.04 2.17 -31.41
N PHE A 91 12.44 1.90 -32.65
CA PHE A 91 13.43 2.72 -33.35
C PHE A 91 12.86 4.12 -33.61
N ARG A 92 13.48 5.15 -33.02
CA ARG A 92 12.98 6.54 -33.11
C ARG A 92 13.68 7.34 -34.20
N ARG A 93 15.02 7.29 -34.26
CA ARG A 93 15.84 8.14 -35.14
C ARG A 93 17.18 7.47 -35.42
N CYS A 94 17.74 7.66 -36.62
CA CYS A 94 19.17 7.51 -36.86
C CYS A 94 19.71 8.70 -37.65
N SER A 95 21.02 8.93 -37.54
CA SER A 95 21.74 9.90 -38.38
C SER A 95 22.68 9.15 -39.30
N LEU A 96 22.60 9.41 -40.61
CA LEU A 96 23.48 8.84 -41.63
C LEU A 96 24.12 9.98 -42.43
N ARG A 97 25.45 10.07 -42.38
CA ARG A 97 26.26 11.07 -43.11
C ARG A 97 25.82 12.54 -42.84
N GLY A 98 25.51 12.86 -41.59
CA GLY A 98 25.05 14.19 -41.19
C GLY A 98 23.62 14.53 -41.61
N LYS A 99 22.87 13.57 -42.15
CA LYS A 99 21.43 13.66 -42.38
C LYS A 99 20.70 12.87 -41.31
N ASP A 100 19.85 13.55 -40.55
CA ASP A 100 19.02 12.94 -39.54
C ASP A 100 17.76 12.33 -40.18
N PHE A 101 17.69 11.01 -40.20
CA PHE A 101 16.50 10.23 -40.54
C PHE A 101 15.67 10.07 -39.26
N GLY A 102 15.16 11.19 -38.79
CA GLY A 102 14.42 11.31 -37.54
C GLY A 102 12.99 11.76 -37.76
N GLY A 103 12.27 11.12 -38.67
CA GLY A 103 10.91 11.49 -38.99
C GLY A 103 10.21 10.42 -39.81
N HIS A 104 9.49 9.54 -39.15
CA HIS A 104 8.05 9.43 -39.29
C HIS A 104 7.55 8.69 -38.06
N SER A 105 6.33 9.02 -37.66
CA SER A 105 5.53 8.40 -36.63
C SER A 105 5.28 6.92 -36.96
N VAL A 106 6.30 6.07 -37.04
CA VAL A 106 6.11 4.60 -37.16
C VAL A 106 5.44 4.07 -35.89
N ALA A 107 5.63 4.74 -34.75
CA ALA A 107 4.88 4.48 -33.53
C ALA A 107 3.35 4.71 -33.68
N ALA A 108 2.91 5.61 -34.57
CA ALA A 108 1.48 5.82 -34.86
C ALA A 108 0.93 4.79 -35.88
N ALA A 109 1.81 4.07 -36.59
CA ALA A 109 1.43 3.02 -37.54
C ALA A 109 1.38 1.61 -36.89
N ILE A 110 1.96 1.42 -35.71
CA ILE A 110 1.96 0.14 -34.98
C ILE A 110 0.77 0.03 -34.00
N ASP A 111 0.12 1.15 -33.65
CA ASP A 111 -1.09 1.15 -32.81
C ASP A 111 -2.40 0.99 -33.62
N GLN A 112 -2.29 0.66 -34.92
CA GLN A 112 -3.42 0.07 -35.63
C GLN A 112 -3.51 -1.40 -35.19
N PRO A 113 -4.62 -1.84 -34.59
CA PRO A 113 -4.79 -3.24 -34.25
C PRO A 113 -4.67 -4.03 -35.56
N ALA A 114 -3.60 -4.82 -35.65
CA ALA A 114 -3.41 -5.80 -36.70
C ALA A 114 -4.72 -6.55 -36.89
N ASP A 115 -5.12 -6.63 -38.15
CA ASP A 115 -6.34 -7.22 -38.64
C ASP A 115 -6.82 -8.41 -37.80
N ARG A 116 -8.08 -8.31 -37.33
CA ARG A 116 -8.90 -9.49 -37.10
C ARG A 116 -8.95 -10.28 -38.40
N LEU A 117 -8.12 -11.31 -38.50
CA LEU A 117 -8.48 -12.57 -39.16
C LEU A 117 -9.11 -13.49 -38.13
#